data_AF-A0A2D4KT12-F1
#
_entry.id   AF-A0A2D4KT12-F1
#
_cell.length_a   1.000
_cell.length_b   1.000
_cell.length_c   1.000
_cell.angle_alpha   90.00
_cell.angle_beta   90.00
_cell.angle_gamma   90.00
#
_symmetry.space_group_name_H-M   'P 1'
#
loop_
_entity.id
_entity.type
_entity.pdbx_description
1 polymer ?
#
loop_
_entity_poly.entity_id
_entity_poly.type
_entity_poly.pdbx_seq_one_letter_code
_entity_poly.pdbx_strand_id
1 'polypeptide(L)'
;HTLQYNTQSDEPEMLWVMGPVLAVILIIIIVIAILLFKRKRANSPSSKDEHTIGLKDSLLAHSSDPVEMRRLNYQTPGMRDHPPIPVTDLADNIDRLKANDGLKFSQEYESIDPGQQFTWENSNLEVNKPKNRYANVIAYDHSRVILTSIDGVPGSDYIN
;
A
#
# COMPACT_ATOMS: atom_id res chain seq x y z
N HIS A 1 -40.84 -36.59 63.68
CA HIS A 1 -40.06 -35.39 64.02
C HIS A 1 -39.31 -34.94 62.77
N THR A 2 -39.95 -34.23 61.84
CA THR A 2 -40.07 -32.75 61.72
C THR A 2 -38.88 -32.12 60.96
N LEU A 3 -39.21 -31.51 59.82
CA LEU A 3 -38.40 -30.62 58.98
C LEU A 3 -37.81 -29.46 59.79
N GLN A 4 -36.65 -28.91 59.40
CA GLN A 4 -36.49 -27.46 59.26
C GLN A 4 -35.45 -27.08 58.20
N TYR A 5 -35.98 -26.40 57.19
CA TYR A 5 -35.36 -25.41 56.33
C TYR A 5 -34.50 -24.43 57.14
N ASN A 6 -33.37 -23.97 56.61
CA ASN A 6 -32.86 -22.66 56.98
C ASN A 6 -32.45 -21.88 55.72
N THR A 7 -33.34 -20.99 55.32
CA THR A 7 -33.15 -19.94 54.33
C THR A 7 -32.59 -18.68 55.00
N GLN A 8 -31.49 -18.18 54.42
CA GLN A 8 -31.30 -16.79 53.96
C GLN A 8 -30.82 -15.68 54.95
N SER A 9 -30.17 -14.67 54.32
CA SER A 9 -29.67 -13.33 54.75
C SER A 9 -28.28 -13.33 55.41
N ASP A 10 -27.21 -12.69 54.93
CA ASP A 10 -27.04 -11.49 54.09
C ASP A 10 -25.57 -11.39 53.59
N GLU A 11 -25.35 -10.98 52.33
CA GLU A 11 -24.17 -10.16 52.01
C GLU A 11 -24.50 -9.14 50.90
N PRO A 12 -25.29 -8.10 51.20
CA PRO A 12 -25.56 -7.00 50.27
C PRO A 12 -24.31 -6.15 49.99
N GLU A 13 -23.21 -6.29 50.73
CA GLU A 13 -21.99 -5.50 50.54
C GLU A 13 -21.14 -5.98 49.35
N MET A 14 -21.16 -7.27 49.04
CA MET A 14 -20.31 -7.82 47.98
C MET A 14 -20.80 -7.42 46.58
N LEU A 15 -22.10 -7.14 46.40
CA LEU A 15 -22.67 -6.73 45.11
C LEU A 15 -22.27 -5.32 44.67
N TRP A 16 -22.15 -4.36 45.60
CA TRP A 16 -21.73 -2.99 45.28
C TRP A 16 -20.24 -2.87 44.99
N VAL A 17 -19.43 -3.80 45.51
CA VAL A 17 -17.99 -3.87 45.25
C VAL A 17 -17.68 -4.70 43.99
N MET A 18 -18.44 -5.79 43.75
CA MET A 18 -18.27 -6.62 42.56
C MET A 18 -18.90 -5.98 41.30
N GLY A 19 -19.90 -5.12 41.44
CA GLY A 19 -20.53 -4.41 40.32
C GLY A 19 -19.55 -3.60 39.46
N PRO A 20 -18.75 -2.69 40.04
CA PRO A 20 -17.74 -1.92 39.32
C PRO A 20 -16.68 -2.81 38.66
N VAL A 21 -16.22 -3.86 39.35
CA VAL A 21 -15.20 -4.79 38.82
C VAL A 21 -15.75 -5.55 37.61
N LEU A 22 -16.98 -6.05 37.69
CA LEU A 22 -17.65 -6.73 36.57
C LEU A 22 -17.94 -5.78 35.40
N ALA A 23 -18.29 -4.53 35.69
CA ALA A 23 -18.47 -3.51 34.65
C ALA A 23 -17.16 -3.20 33.90
N VAL A 24 -16.03 -3.10 34.62
CA VAL A 24 -14.71 -2.91 34.00
C VAL A 24 -14.31 -4.10 33.14
N ILE A 25 -14.54 -5.33 33.62
CA ILE A 25 -14.26 -6.55 32.82
C ILE A 25 -15.14 -6.59 31.56
N LEU A 26 -16.43 -6.25 31.68
CA LEU A 26 -17.34 -6.19 30.53
C LEU A 26 -16.90 -5.16 29.48
N ILE A 27 -16.46 -3.97 29.93
CA ILE A 27 -15.93 -2.93 29.04
C ILE A 27 -14.67 -3.41 28.33
N ILE A 28 -13.75 -4.07 29.03
CA ILE A 28 -12.53 -4.64 28.43
C ILE A 28 -12.89 -5.67 27.35
N ILE A 29 -13.85 -6.56 27.62
CA ILE A 29 -14.31 -7.56 26.64
C ILE A 29 -14.92 -6.87 25.41
N ILE A 30 -15.74 -5.82 25.59
CA ILE A 30 -16.34 -5.06 24.49
C ILE A 30 -15.27 -4.36 23.66
N VAL A 31 -14.28 -3.73 24.30
CA VAL A 31 -13.16 -3.07 23.61
C VAL A 31 -12.36 -4.08 22.80
N ILE A 32 -12.02 -5.25 23.38
CA ILE A 32 -11.35 -6.33 22.66
C ILE A 32 -12.19 -6.82 21.48
N ALA A 33 -13.51 -7.00 21.67
CA ALA A 33 -14.41 -7.41 20.59
C ALA A 33 -14.45 -6.37 19.45
N ILE A 34 -14.50 -5.08 19.76
CA ILE A 34 -14.44 -4.00 18.75
C ILE A 34 -13.09 -3.99 18.03
N LEU A 35 -11.98 -4.15 18.75
CA LEU A 35 -10.64 -4.20 18.17
C LEU A 35 -10.47 -5.42 17.26
N LEU A 36 -10.95 -6.59 17.69
CA LEU A 36 -10.96 -7.82 16.88
C LEU A 36 -11.90 -7.70 15.68
N PHE A 37 -13.05 -7.05 15.82
CA PHE A 37 -13.98 -6.83 14.72
C PHE A 37 -13.41 -5.84 13.69
N LYS A 38 -12.74 -4.76 14.14
CA LYS A 38 -12.02 -3.84 13.26
C LYS A 38 -10.84 -4.54 12.56
N ARG A 39 -10.09 -5.39 13.27
CA ARG A 39 -9.01 -6.21 12.68
C ARG A 39 -9.53 -7.26 11.71
N LYS A 40 -10.68 -7.90 11.99
CA LYS A 40 -11.30 -8.90 11.12
C LYS A 40 -11.95 -8.27 9.88
N ARG A 41 -12.42 -7.03 9.97
CA ARG A 41 -12.90 -6.24 8.81
C ARG A 41 -11.74 -5.68 7.96
N ALA A 42 -10.56 -5.47 8.54
CA ALA A 42 -9.33 -5.15 7.80
C ALA A 42 -8.69 -6.39 7.13
N ASN A 43 -8.94 -7.60 7.67
CA ASN A 43 -8.32 -8.84 7.21
C ASN A 43 -9.30 -9.82 6.54
N SER A 44 -10.48 -9.41 6.04
CA SER A 44 -11.29 -10.34 5.24
C SER A 44 -10.68 -10.47 3.85
N PRO A 45 -10.10 -11.62 3.47
CA PRO A 45 -9.75 -11.87 2.08
C PRO A 45 -11.08 -12.18 1.37
N SER A 46 -11.48 -11.32 0.45
CA SER A 46 -12.53 -11.65 -0.51
C SER A 46 -12.08 -12.90 -1.27
N SER A 47 -12.63 -14.04 -0.91
CA SER A 47 -12.45 -15.33 -1.57
C SER A 47 -13.24 -15.31 -2.88
N LYS A 48 -12.61 -14.80 -3.95
CA LYS A 48 -13.00 -15.03 -5.35
C LYS A 48 -11.76 -15.03 -6.25
N ASP A 49 -10.84 -15.96 -6.02
CA ASP A 49 -9.60 -16.12 -6.81
C ASP A 49 -9.53 -17.48 -7.53
N GLU A 50 -10.66 -17.98 -8.05
CA GLU A 50 -10.67 -19.18 -8.89
C GLU A 50 -11.36 -18.97 -10.25
N HIS A 51 -11.59 -17.72 -10.65
CA HIS A 51 -12.10 -17.41 -12.01
C HIS A 51 -11.34 -16.30 -12.73
N THR A 52 -10.23 -15.82 -12.16
CA THR A 52 -9.41 -14.73 -12.71
C THR A 52 -8.23 -15.22 -13.55
N ILE A 53 -7.84 -16.50 -13.43
CA ILE A 53 -6.75 -17.09 -14.23
C ILE A 53 -7.15 -17.21 -15.70
N GLY A 54 -8.37 -17.66 -16.01
CA GLY A 54 -8.84 -17.81 -17.40
C GLY A 54 -9.16 -16.49 -18.14
N LEU A 55 -9.40 -15.40 -17.41
CA LEU A 55 -9.69 -14.09 -18.02
C LEU A 55 -8.40 -13.34 -18.41
N LYS A 56 -7.29 -13.57 -17.69
CA LYS A 56 -5.98 -13.02 -18.03
C LYS A 56 -5.50 -13.52 -19.39
N ASP A 57 -5.63 -14.82 -19.67
CA ASP A 57 -5.19 -15.39 -20.94
C ASP A 57 -6.01 -14.87 -22.13
N SER A 58 -7.30 -14.56 -21.93
CA SER A 58 -8.16 -13.98 -22.97
C SER A 58 -7.91 -12.49 -23.22
N LEU A 59 -7.44 -11.73 -22.23
CA LEU A 59 -7.12 -10.30 -22.38
C LEU A 59 -5.71 -10.06 -22.94
N LEU A 60 -4.77 -10.98 -22.67
CA LEU A 60 -3.42 -10.95 -23.25
C LEU A 60 -3.41 -11.11 -24.78
N ALA A 61 -4.45 -11.72 -25.35
CA ALA A 61 -4.55 -11.95 -26.79
C ALA A 61 -5.00 -10.71 -27.61
N HIS A 62 -5.38 -9.59 -26.97
CA HIS A 62 -5.93 -8.43 -27.70
C HIS A 62 -5.37 -7.05 -27.33
N SER A 63 -4.40 -6.96 -26.42
CA SER A 63 -3.71 -5.68 -26.17
C SER A 63 -2.44 -5.57 -27.02
N SER A 64 -2.56 -4.88 -28.16
CA SER A 64 -1.44 -4.55 -29.05
C SER A 64 -0.77 -3.22 -28.69
N ASP A 65 -1.24 -2.53 -27.64
CA ASP A 65 -0.72 -1.23 -27.24
C ASP A 65 0.58 -1.43 -26.43
N PRO A 66 1.74 -0.94 -26.93
CA PRO A 66 3.00 -0.99 -26.21
C PRO A 66 2.93 -0.35 -24.82
N VAL A 67 2.03 0.62 -24.61
CA VAL A 67 1.84 1.31 -23.34
C VAL A 67 1.18 0.38 -22.30
N GLU A 68 0.14 -0.37 -22.70
CA GLU A 68 -0.55 -1.32 -21.81
C GLU A 68 0.34 -2.53 -21.47
N MET A 69 1.10 -3.04 -22.46
CA MET A 69 2.08 -4.10 -22.23
C MET A 69 3.18 -3.67 -21.26
N ARG A 70 3.60 -2.40 -21.36
CA ARG A 70 4.59 -1.80 -20.47
C ARG A 70 4.04 -1.60 -19.05
N ARG A 71 2.75 -1.26 -18.89
CA ARG A 71 2.09 -1.17 -17.56
C ARG A 71 2.11 -2.50 -16.81
N LEU A 72 2.04 -3.63 -17.50
CA LEU A 72 2.14 -4.96 -16.89
C LEU A 72 3.55 -5.25 -16.33
N ASN A 73 4.59 -4.77 -17.00
CA ASN A 73 5.99 -4.98 -16.58
C ASN A 73 6.46 -4.05 -15.45
N TYR A 74 5.72 -2.97 -15.17
CA TYR A 74 6.01 -2.03 -14.08
C TYR A 74 5.18 -2.28 -12.82
N GLN A 75 4.57 -3.45 -12.67
CA GLN A 75 3.90 -3.82 -11.42
C GLN A 75 4.93 -3.92 -10.29
N THR A 76 5.03 -2.87 -9.48
CA THR A 76 5.84 -2.90 -8.25
C THR A 76 5.05 -3.57 -7.13
N PRO A 77 5.72 -4.18 -6.13
CA PRO A 77 5.03 -4.68 -4.94
C PRO A 77 4.13 -3.62 -4.28
N GLY A 78 4.54 -2.35 -4.31
CA GLY A 78 3.75 -1.23 -3.79
C GLY A 78 2.43 -0.99 -4.52
N MET A 79 2.31 -1.31 -5.82
CA MET A 79 1.04 -1.21 -6.56
C MET A 79 -0.02 -2.20 -6.09
N ARG A 80 0.35 -3.25 -5.32
CA ARG A 80 -0.62 -4.17 -4.70
C ARG A 80 -1.36 -3.52 -3.54
N ASP A 81 -0.66 -2.66 -2.80
CA ASP A 81 -1.22 -1.96 -1.65
C ASP A 81 -1.90 -0.63 -2.06
N HIS A 82 -1.65 -0.17 -3.29
CA HIS A 82 -2.22 1.05 -3.89
C HIS A 82 -3.00 0.74 -5.18
N PRO A 83 -4.25 0.24 -5.08
CA PRO A 83 -5.04 -0.12 -6.25
C PRO A 83 -5.49 1.12 -7.05
N PRO A 84 -5.85 0.96 -8.35
CA PRO A 84 -6.44 2.03 -9.14
C PRO A 84 -7.68 2.63 -8.47
N ILE A 85 -7.80 3.96 -8.53
CA ILE A 85 -8.90 4.71 -7.90
C ILE A 85 -9.98 5.00 -8.96
N PRO A 86 -11.23 4.56 -8.78
CA PRO A 86 -12.34 4.94 -9.65
C PRO A 86 -12.51 6.46 -9.68
N VAL A 87 -12.82 7.01 -10.86
CA VAL A 87 -12.99 8.47 -11.04
C VAL A 87 -14.07 9.04 -10.11
N THR A 88 -15.13 8.27 -9.85
CA THR A 88 -16.21 8.64 -8.92
C THR A 88 -15.74 8.84 -7.48
N ASP A 89 -14.67 8.15 -7.10
CA ASP A 89 -14.17 8.08 -5.72
C ASP A 89 -12.94 8.96 -5.53
N LEU A 90 -12.43 9.58 -6.60
CA LEU A 90 -11.17 10.33 -6.60
C LEU A 90 -11.20 11.52 -5.64
N ALA A 91 -12.31 12.26 -5.58
CA ALA A 91 -12.45 13.42 -4.70
C ALA A 91 -12.37 13.00 -3.22
N ASP A 92 -13.18 12.02 -2.82
CA ASP A 92 -13.18 11.46 -1.46
C ASP A 92 -11.82 10.86 -1.08
N ASN A 93 -11.15 10.22 -2.05
CA ASN A 93 -9.80 9.70 -1.85
C ASN A 93 -8.80 10.83 -1.56
N ILE A 94 -8.82 11.92 -2.34
CA ILE A 94 -7.94 13.08 -2.14
C ILE A 94 -8.20 13.72 -0.77
N ASP A 95 -9.45 13.89 -0.36
CA ASP A 95 -9.79 14.46 0.95
C ASP A 95 -9.24 13.61 2.10
N ARG A 96 -9.35 12.28 1.97
CA ARG A 96 -8.75 11.33 2.92
C ARG A 96 -7.22 11.42 2.95
N LEU A 97 -6.56 11.67 1.81
CA LEU A 97 -5.10 11.81 1.73
C LEU A 97 -4.60 13.14 2.32
N LYS A 98 -5.36 14.23 2.11
CA LYS A 98 -5.05 15.58 2.65
C LYS A 98 -5.29 15.71 4.14
N ALA A 99 -6.18 14.91 4.72
CA ALA A 99 -6.47 14.95 6.14
C ALA A 99 -5.20 14.81 7.00
N ASN A 100 -5.21 15.47 8.17
CA ASN A 100 -4.07 15.50 9.09
C ASN A 100 -2.78 16.05 8.43
N ASP A 101 -2.90 17.22 7.79
CA ASP A 101 -1.78 17.92 7.14
C ASP A 101 -1.06 17.07 6.08
N GLY A 102 -1.83 16.33 5.29
CA GLY A 102 -1.29 15.47 4.24
C GLY A 102 -0.54 14.24 4.73
N LEU A 103 -0.74 13.80 5.99
CA LEU A 103 -0.03 12.65 6.55
C LEU A 103 -0.05 11.42 5.63
N LYS A 104 -1.23 11.09 5.07
CA LYS A 104 -1.36 9.94 4.18
C LYS A 104 -0.76 10.18 2.80
N PHE A 105 -0.82 11.43 2.30
CA PHE A 105 -0.08 11.80 1.10
C PHE A 105 1.42 11.55 1.27
N SER A 106 2.00 12.01 2.37
CA SER A 106 3.42 11.80 2.66
C SER A 106 3.76 10.32 2.81
N GLN A 107 2.95 9.55 3.56
CA GLN A 107 3.17 8.11 3.72
C GLN A 107 3.10 7.35 2.40
N GLU A 108 2.11 7.67 1.55
CA GLU A 108 1.95 7.03 0.24
C GLU A 108 3.11 7.40 -0.69
N TYR A 109 3.48 8.67 -0.77
CA TYR A 109 4.61 9.15 -1.58
C TYR A 109 5.94 8.51 -1.19
N GLU A 110 6.28 8.50 0.10
CA GLU A 110 7.53 7.91 0.60
C GLU A 110 7.55 6.37 0.46
N SER A 111 6.40 5.73 0.23
CA SER A 111 6.31 4.29 -0.04
C SER A 111 6.58 3.91 -1.50
N ILE A 112 6.72 4.89 -2.40
CA ILE A 112 6.99 4.64 -3.83
C ILE A 112 8.41 4.09 -3.97
N ASP A 113 8.52 2.79 -4.24
CA ASP A 113 9.78 2.11 -4.52
C ASP A 113 9.63 1.22 -5.78
N PRO A 114 10.44 1.44 -6.84
CA PRO A 114 10.46 0.56 -8.00
C PRO A 114 10.95 -0.86 -7.68
N GLY A 115 11.67 -1.07 -6.57
CA GLY A 115 12.21 -2.37 -6.16
C GLY A 115 13.25 -2.95 -7.11
N GLN A 116 13.80 -2.12 -8.00
CA GLN A 116 14.78 -2.48 -9.02
C GLN A 116 16.05 -1.65 -8.84
N GLN A 117 17.19 -2.23 -9.21
CA GLN A 117 18.45 -1.50 -9.28
C GLN A 117 18.66 -0.97 -10.69
N PHE A 118 19.23 0.23 -10.79
CA PHE A 118 19.50 0.88 -12.05
C PHE A 118 20.98 1.28 -12.15
N THR A 119 21.48 1.35 -13.37
CA THR A 119 22.79 1.91 -13.70
C THR A 119 22.62 3.23 -14.44
N TRP A 120 23.64 4.08 -14.38
CA TRP A 120 23.70 5.39 -15.03
C TRP A 120 25.12 5.69 -15.51
N GLU A 121 25.80 4.66 -16.01
CA GLU A 121 27.20 4.72 -16.41
C GLU A 121 27.43 5.75 -17.51
N ASN A 122 26.53 5.82 -18.51
CA ASN A 122 26.63 6.78 -19.61
C ASN A 122 26.52 8.23 -19.11
N SER A 123 25.64 8.47 -18.14
CA SER A 123 25.46 9.78 -17.50
C SER A 123 26.69 10.23 -16.71
N ASN A 124 27.52 9.27 -16.25
CA ASN A 124 28.71 9.49 -15.44
C ASN A 124 30.02 9.57 -16.24
N LEU A 125 30.01 9.30 -17.55
CA LEU A 125 31.19 9.49 -18.39
C LEU A 125 31.64 10.96 -18.34
N GLU A 126 32.94 11.22 -18.20
CA GLU A 126 33.49 12.59 -18.06
C GLU A 126 33.06 13.50 -19.23
N VAL A 127 32.98 12.96 -20.44
CA VAL A 127 32.53 13.70 -21.64
C VAL A 127 31.03 14.03 -21.61
N ASN A 128 30.23 13.31 -20.81
CA ASN A 128 28.79 13.47 -20.71
C ASN A 128 28.35 14.27 -19.49
N LYS A 129 29.15 14.33 -18.41
CA LYS A 129 28.84 15.12 -17.21
C LYS A 129 28.43 16.58 -17.51
N PRO A 130 29.12 17.33 -18.38
CA PRO A 130 28.72 18.70 -18.72
C PRO A 130 27.40 18.81 -19.50
N LYS A 131 26.90 17.70 -20.05
CA LYS A 131 25.62 17.64 -20.79
C LYS A 131 24.42 17.50 -19.83
N ASN A 132 24.66 17.23 -18.55
CA ASN A 132 23.63 17.18 -17.52
C ASN A 132 23.44 18.57 -16.92
N ARG A 133 22.23 19.14 -16.99
CA ARG A 133 21.92 20.42 -16.34
C ARG A 133 22.12 20.37 -14.82
N TYR A 134 21.81 19.23 -14.21
CA TYR A 134 21.98 18.97 -12.78
C TYR A 134 22.71 17.63 -12.60
N ALA A 135 23.76 17.60 -11.79
CA ALA A 135 24.55 16.38 -11.58
C ALA A 135 23.78 15.25 -10.89
N ASN A 136 22.73 15.59 -10.13
CA ASN A 136 21.85 14.66 -9.43
C ASN A 136 20.58 14.28 -10.22
N VAL A 137 20.43 14.76 -11.47
CA VAL A 137 19.34 14.36 -12.37
C VAL A 137 19.99 13.72 -13.58
N ILE A 138 19.86 12.39 -13.70
CA ILE A 138 20.57 11.58 -14.70
C ILE A 138 19.62 10.64 -15.44
N ALA A 139 20.08 10.12 -16.59
CA ALA A 139 19.36 9.10 -17.34
C ALA A 139 19.84 7.69 -16.93
N TYR A 140 18.88 6.77 -16.72
CA TYR A 140 19.19 5.36 -16.51
C TYR A 140 19.55 4.66 -17.83
N ASP A 141 20.57 3.80 -17.82
CA ASP A 141 21.12 3.21 -19.04
C ASP A 141 20.10 2.39 -19.83
N HIS A 142 19.20 1.68 -19.14
CA HIS A 142 18.22 0.79 -19.76
C HIS A 142 17.06 1.53 -20.45
N SER A 143 16.84 2.82 -20.15
CA SER A 143 15.71 3.60 -20.66
C SER A 143 16.10 4.94 -21.28
N ARG A 144 17.39 5.29 -21.30
CA ARG A 144 17.88 6.49 -21.99
C ARG A 144 17.59 6.44 -23.48
N VAL A 145 17.43 7.62 -24.08
CA VAL A 145 17.44 7.77 -25.53
C VAL A 145 18.88 7.65 -26.02
N ILE A 146 19.11 6.81 -27.03
CA ILE A 146 20.42 6.63 -27.66
C ILE A 146 20.40 7.38 -28.98
N LEU A 147 21.20 8.44 -29.08
CA LEU A 147 21.36 9.19 -30.33
C LEU A 147 22.25 8.41 -31.31
N THR A 148 22.10 8.68 -32.60
CA THR A 148 23.05 8.18 -33.60
C THR A 148 24.44 8.72 -33.30
N SER A 149 25.41 7.83 -33.10
CA SER A 149 26.79 8.20 -32.84
C SER A 149 27.40 8.94 -34.04
N ILE A 150 28.23 9.93 -33.74
CA ILE A 150 29.02 10.66 -34.72
C ILE A 150 30.44 10.11 -34.68
N ASP A 151 30.96 9.68 -35.83
CA ASP A 151 32.30 9.10 -35.95
C ASP A 151 33.37 10.05 -35.40
N GLY A 152 34.25 9.52 -34.54
CA GLY A 152 35.32 10.28 -33.91
C GLY A 152 34.90 11.23 -32.78
N VAL A 153 33.62 11.26 -32.39
CA VAL A 153 33.11 12.12 -31.30
C VAL A 153 32.62 11.27 -30.12
N PRO A 154 33.45 11.07 -29.07
CA PRO A 154 33.07 10.31 -27.88
C PRO A 154 31.83 10.87 -27.17
N GLY A 155 30.92 9.98 -26.75
CA GLY A 155 29.69 10.32 -26.04
C GLY A 155 28.66 11.07 -26.89
N SER A 156 28.81 11.08 -28.22
CA SER A 156 27.83 11.71 -29.13
C SER A 156 26.45 11.04 -29.12
N ASP A 157 26.36 9.82 -28.60
CA ASP A 157 25.12 9.05 -28.45
C ASP A 157 24.30 9.44 -27.21
N TYR A 158 24.82 10.33 -26.36
CA TYR A 158 24.23 10.64 -25.05
C TYR A 158 23.40 11.93 -25.05
N ILE A 159 22.19 11.82 -24.50
CA ILE A 159 21.32 12.91 -24.07
C ILE A 159 20.66 12.52 -22.74
N ASN A 160 20.48 13.51 -21.86
CA ASN A 160 19.71 13.38 -20.62
C ASN A 160 18.29 13.89 -20.88
#